data_AF-A0A936L5D1-F1
#
_entry.id   AF-A0A936L5D1-F1
#
_cell.length_a   1.000
_cell.length_b   1.000
_cell.length_c   1.000
_cell.angle_alpha   90.00
_cell.angle_beta   90.00
_cell.angle_gamma   90.00
#
_symmetry.space_group_name_H-M   'P 1'
#
loop_
_entity.id
_entity.type
_entity.pdbx_description
1 polymer ?
#
loop_
_entity_poly.entity_id
_entity_poly.type
_entity_poly.pdbx_seq_one_letter_code
_entity_poly.pdbx_strand_id
1 'polypeptide(L)'
;MTLTIDRSAFPGPKRSPAELFHRLFAPVSAHTINSKGRSCQSCHNDPLALGYGRGNLTLEVSVRTGRWAFYPAYALEPQDNLPQDAWIGFLKEPSSKTPATRDNARPFTIAEQRRILEVGTCLTCHDGNSEVMLNSLKDFAPIKKRMTPSCVRTAWK
;
A
#
# COMPACT_ATOMS: atom_id res chain seq x y z
N MET A 1 8.88 -7.06 -10.48
CA MET A 1 9.51 -6.97 -11.81
C MET A 1 8.48 -6.41 -12.76
N THR A 2 8.84 -5.44 -13.60
CA THR A 2 8.02 -5.02 -14.74
C THR A 2 8.50 -5.79 -15.99
N LEU A 3 7.57 -6.19 -16.84
CA LEU A 3 7.83 -6.89 -18.09
C LEU A 3 7.07 -6.18 -19.21
N THR A 4 7.82 -5.78 -20.23
CA THR A 4 7.29 -5.21 -21.46
C THR A 4 7.61 -6.15 -22.61
N ILE A 5 6.60 -6.54 -23.38
CA ILE A 5 6.75 -7.40 -24.55
C ILE A 5 6.34 -6.59 -25.78
N ASP A 6 7.32 -6.24 -26.61
CA ASP A 6 7.06 -5.69 -27.94
C ASP A 6 6.79 -6.82 -28.93
N ARG A 7 5.62 -6.74 -29.58
CA ARG A 7 5.13 -7.72 -30.55
C ARG A 7 5.08 -7.15 -31.96
N SER A 8 5.58 -5.92 -32.17
CA SER A 8 5.56 -5.20 -33.44
C SER A 8 6.26 -5.95 -34.57
N ALA A 9 7.33 -6.69 -34.25
CA ALA A 9 8.13 -7.47 -35.18
C ALA A 9 7.72 -8.96 -35.26
N PHE A 10 6.68 -9.40 -34.54
CA PHE A 10 6.30 -10.81 -34.51
C PHE A 10 5.65 -11.24 -35.84
N PRO A 11 6.09 -12.35 -36.48
CA PRO A 11 5.50 -12.83 -37.72
C PRO A 11 4.01 -13.19 -37.55
N GLY A 12 3.16 -12.76 -38.49
CA GLY A 12 1.72 -13.05 -38.49
C GLY A 12 0.83 -11.80 -38.37
N PRO A 13 -0.48 -11.98 -38.12
CA PRO A 13 -1.41 -10.85 -37.97
C PRO A 13 -0.98 -9.96 -36.80
N LYS A 14 -0.81 -8.66 -37.05
CA LYS A 14 -0.49 -7.68 -36.00
C LYS A 14 -1.57 -7.74 -34.92
N ARG A 15 -1.18 -8.04 -33.68
CA ARG A 15 -2.10 -8.07 -32.53
C ARG A 15 -2.06 -6.71 -31.83
N SER A 16 -3.23 -6.21 -31.43
CA SER A 16 -3.37 -4.97 -30.65
C SER A 16 -3.63 -5.32 -29.18
N PRO A 17 -2.96 -4.67 -28.20
CA PRO A 17 -1.89 -3.69 -28.39
C PRO A 17 -0.57 -4.35 -28.85
N ALA A 18 0.27 -3.58 -29.55
CA ALA A 18 1.58 -4.03 -30.03
C ALA A 18 2.57 -4.25 -28.86
N GLU A 19 2.43 -3.48 -27.79
CA GLU A 19 3.17 -3.63 -26.55
C GLU A 19 2.26 -4.21 -25.47
N LEU A 20 2.74 -5.24 -24.76
CA LEU A 20 2.11 -5.74 -23.54
C LEU A 20 2.94 -5.33 -22.34
N PHE A 21 2.29 -4.75 -21.33
CA PHE A 21 2.93 -4.37 -20.08
C PHE A 21 2.34 -5.17 -18.92
N HIS A 22 3.22 -5.77 -18.11
CA HIS A 22 2.85 -6.56 -16.95
C HIS A 22 3.74 -6.21 -15.75
N ARG A 23 3.12 -6.11 -14.57
CA ARG A 23 3.81 -6.20 -13.29
C ARG A 23 3.76 -7.66 -12.83
N LEU A 24 4.91 -8.25 -12.56
CA LEU A 24 5.09 -9.66 -12.17
C LEU A 24 6.01 -9.74 -10.96
N PHE A 25 5.53 -9.37 -9.78
CA PHE A 25 6.32 -9.53 -8.56
C PHE A 25 6.21 -10.96 -8.03
N ALA A 26 7.34 -11.54 -7.68
CA ALA A 26 7.37 -12.77 -6.92
C ALA A 26 6.99 -12.47 -5.45
N PRO A 27 6.31 -13.39 -4.76
CA PRO A 27 6.11 -13.25 -3.33
C PRO A 27 7.47 -13.12 -2.62
N VAL A 28 7.55 -12.20 -1.68
CA VAL A 28 8.69 -12.15 -0.76
C VAL A 28 8.66 -13.40 0.11
N SER A 29 9.80 -14.10 0.19
CA SER A 29 9.95 -15.21 1.13
C SER A 29 9.85 -14.64 2.54
N ALA A 30 8.81 -15.04 3.28
CA ALA A 30 8.56 -14.56 4.63
C ALA A 30 9.53 -15.24 5.62
N HIS A 31 10.79 -14.83 5.61
CA HIS A 31 11.76 -15.25 6.62
C HIS A 31 12.30 -14.04 7.37
N THR A 32 11.78 -13.81 8.58
CA THR A 32 12.44 -12.97 9.57
C THR A 32 13.30 -13.85 10.46
N ILE A 33 14.63 -13.80 10.29
CA ILE A 33 15.61 -14.43 11.19
C ILE A 33 16.02 -13.52 12.36
N ASN A 34 15.33 -12.39 12.54
CA ASN A 34 15.67 -11.39 13.55
C ASN A 34 15.11 -11.78 14.93
N SER A 35 15.84 -11.41 15.98
CA SER A 35 15.43 -11.66 17.38
C SER A 35 14.25 -10.82 17.86
N LYS A 36 13.85 -9.80 17.07
CA LYS A 36 12.73 -8.90 17.37
C LYS A 36 11.76 -8.84 16.20
N GLY A 37 10.47 -8.80 16.53
CA GLY A 37 9.41 -8.53 15.56
C GLY A 37 9.50 -7.12 14.97
N ARG A 38 8.89 -6.95 13.81
CA ARG A 38 8.70 -5.64 13.17
C ARG A 38 7.79 -4.74 14.01
N SER A 39 8.02 -3.43 14.00
CA SER A 39 7.12 -2.47 14.65
C SER A 39 5.81 -2.35 13.86
N CYS A 40 4.72 -1.95 14.52
CA CYS A 40 3.44 -1.71 13.86
C CYS A 40 3.59 -0.69 12.72
N GLN A 41 4.35 0.40 12.94
CA GLN A 41 4.60 1.44 11.96
C GLN A 41 5.30 0.90 10.71
N SER A 42 6.20 -0.07 10.84
CA SER A 42 6.92 -0.64 9.69
C SER A 42 6.04 -1.45 8.72
N CYS A 43 4.80 -1.75 9.11
CA CYS A 43 3.79 -2.35 8.24
C CYS A 43 2.66 -1.37 7.91
N HIS A 44 2.24 -0.53 8.87
CA HIS A 44 1.07 0.36 8.71
C HIS A 44 1.39 1.74 8.11
N ASN A 45 2.62 2.23 8.28
CA ASN A 45 3.05 3.59 7.87
C ASN A 45 4.24 3.57 6.90
N ASP A 46 4.64 2.39 6.41
CA ASP A 46 5.73 2.24 5.46
C ASP A 46 5.15 2.00 4.04
N PRO A 47 5.37 2.92 3.08
CA PRO A 47 4.78 2.78 1.75
C PRO A 47 5.32 1.58 0.97
N LEU A 48 6.57 1.17 1.23
CA LEU A 48 7.16 0.01 0.57
C LEU A 48 6.50 -1.28 1.08
N ALA A 49 6.27 -1.39 2.39
CA ALA A 49 5.56 -2.52 2.99
C ALA A 49 4.10 -2.63 2.51
N LEU A 50 3.43 -1.48 2.31
CA LEU A 50 2.07 -1.41 1.76
C LEU A 50 2.01 -1.67 0.24
N GLY A 51 3.16 -1.66 -0.43
CA GLY A 51 3.29 -1.91 -1.86
C GLY A 51 3.15 -0.67 -2.75
N TYR A 52 3.11 0.54 -2.18
CA TYR A 52 3.07 1.80 -2.94
C TYR A 52 4.39 2.12 -3.65
N GLY A 53 5.46 1.39 -3.32
CA GLY A 53 6.83 1.66 -3.76
C GLY A 53 7.58 2.51 -2.74
N ARG A 54 8.86 2.76 -2.98
CA ARG A 54 9.67 3.65 -2.13
C ARG A 54 9.22 5.09 -2.30
N GLY A 55 9.26 5.85 -1.21
CA GLY A 55 8.83 7.24 -1.19
C GLY A 55 8.48 7.70 0.22
N ASN A 56 7.81 8.85 0.29
CA ASN A 56 7.35 9.42 1.54
C ASN A 56 5.83 9.26 1.67
N LEU A 57 5.38 8.56 2.71
CA LEU A 57 3.98 8.44 3.11
C LEU A 57 3.75 9.32 4.32
N THR A 58 3.00 10.40 4.13
CA THR A 58 2.78 11.42 5.16
C THR A 58 1.30 11.53 5.51
N LEU A 59 1.03 11.75 6.79
CA LEU A 59 -0.29 12.15 7.26
C LEU A 59 -0.31 13.68 7.41
N GLU A 60 -0.99 14.35 6.49
CA GLU A 60 -1.24 15.79 6.57
C GLU A 60 -2.42 16.05 7.50
N VAL A 61 -2.20 16.71 8.64
CA VAL A 61 -3.24 16.97 9.64
C VAL A 61 -3.67 18.43 9.58
N SER A 62 -4.98 18.66 9.43
CA SER A 62 -5.61 19.97 9.59
C SER A 62 -6.68 19.89 10.67
N VAL A 63 -6.44 20.61 11.78
CA VAL A 63 -7.26 20.61 13.00
C VAL A 63 -7.40 19.21 13.60
N ARG A 64 -8.38 18.42 13.15
CA ARG A 64 -8.70 17.07 13.62
C ARG A 64 -8.78 16.05 12.48
N THR A 65 -8.58 16.50 11.24
CA THR A 65 -8.74 15.68 10.06
C THR A 65 -7.39 15.42 9.44
N GLY A 66 -7.02 14.15 9.31
CA GLY A 66 -5.78 13.70 8.68
C GLY A 66 -6.05 13.20 7.27
N ARG A 67 -5.19 13.57 6.32
CA ARG A 67 -5.21 13.03 4.96
C ARG A 67 -3.87 12.39 4.66
N TRP A 68 -3.88 11.12 4.29
CA TRP A 68 -2.67 10.47 3.80
C TRP A 68 -2.31 11.00 2.41
N ALA A 69 -1.02 11.28 2.22
CA ALA A 69 -0.43 11.65 0.95
C ALA A 69 0.84 10.81 0.73
N PHE A 70 1.01 10.33 -0.50
CA PHE A 70 2.17 9.55 -0.90
C PHE A 70 2.93 10.26 -2.03
N TYR A 71 4.23 10.41 -1.83
CA TYR A 71 5.16 11.01 -2.78
C TYR A 71 6.21 9.96 -3.18
N PRO A 72 6.15 9.41 -4.40
CA PRO A 72 7.05 8.35 -4.80
C PRO A 72 8.48 8.85 -5.00
N ALA A 73 9.46 8.00 -4.70
CA ALA A 73 10.88 8.27 -4.96
C ALA A 73 11.28 7.96 -6.42
N TYR A 74 10.51 7.10 -7.09
CA TYR A 74 10.74 6.67 -8.46
C TYR A 74 9.76 7.32 -9.44
N ALA A 75 10.18 7.40 -10.70
CA ALA A 75 9.33 7.88 -11.78
C ALA A 75 8.07 7.01 -11.94
N LEU A 76 7.01 7.63 -12.46
CA LEU A 76 5.77 6.94 -12.80
C LEU A 76 5.95 6.25 -14.16
N GLU A 77 5.57 4.98 -14.24
CA GLU A 77 5.55 4.23 -15.49
C GLU A 77 4.43 4.76 -16.39
N PRO A 78 4.69 5.09 -17.66
CA PRO A 78 3.67 5.63 -18.56
C PRO A 78 2.46 4.72 -18.76
N GLN A 79 2.65 3.40 -18.70
CA GLN A 79 1.64 2.39 -19.00
C GLN A 79 0.53 2.31 -17.94
N ASP A 80 0.84 2.60 -16.67
CA ASP A 80 -0.14 2.50 -15.58
C ASP A 80 -0.10 3.64 -14.56
N ASN A 81 0.79 4.61 -14.76
CA ASN A 81 0.97 5.78 -13.91
C ASN A 81 1.22 5.41 -12.43
N LEU A 82 1.91 4.29 -12.21
CA LEU A 82 2.39 3.85 -10.89
C LEU A 82 3.91 3.99 -10.81
N PRO A 83 4.48 4.22 -9.62
CA PRO A 83 5.93 4.20 -9.44
C PRO A 83 6.54 2.90 -9.96
N GLN A 84 7.74 2.97 -10.52
CA GLN A 84 8.45 1.82 -11.10
C GLN A 84 8.54 0.61 -10.17
N ASP A 85 8.70 0.84 -8.87
CA ASP A 85 8.81 -0.20 -7.86
C ASP A 85 7.49 -0.48 -7.11
N ALA A 86 6.39 0.17 -7.51
CA ALA A 86 5.09 -0.05 -6.90
C ALA A 86 4.49 -1.40 -7.29
N TRP A 87 4.00 -2.09 -6.27
CA TRP A 87 3.14 -3.27 -6.40
C TRP A 87 1.68 -2.86 -6.63
N ILE A 88 1.25 -1.76 -5.98
CA ILE A 88 -0.11 -1.24 -6.02
C ILE A 88 -0.09 0.29 -5.99
N GLY A 89 -1.10 0.94 -6.57
CA GLY A 89 -1.28 2.39 -6.44
C GLY A 89 -1.83 2.83 -5.08
N PHE A 90 -1.35 3.97 -4.59
CA PHE A 90 -1.84 4.62 -3.38
C PHE A 90 -3.32 5.00 -3.51
N LEU A 91 -4.18 4.35 -2.71
CA LEU A 91 -5.64 4.54 -2.70
C LEU A 91 -6.27 4.43 -4.10
N LYS A 92 -5.69 3.59 -4.96
CA LYS A 92 -6.20 3.27 -6.29
C LYS A 92 -6.61 1.81 -6.36
N GLU A 93 -7.58 1.51 -7.21
CA GLU A 93 -7.90 0.13 -7.54
C GLU A 93 -6.73 -0.50 -8.32
N PRO A 94 -6.47 -1.80 -8.13
CA PRO A 94 -5.47 -2.52 -8.91
C PRO A 94 -5.74 -2.42 -10.42
N SER A 95 -4.75 -1.95 -11.19
CA SER A 95 -4.84 -1.84 -12.65
C SER A 95 -4.84 -3.21 -13.36
N SER A 96 -4.28 -4.23 -12.71
CA SER A 96 -4.26 -5.63 -13.19
C SER A 96 -4.82 -6.56 -12.12
N LYS A 97 -5.47 -7.65 -12.54
CA LYS A 97 -6.06 -8.64 -11.61
C LYS A 97 -5.02 -9.27 -10.68
N THR A 98 -3.78 -9.43 -11.15
CA THR A 98 -2.73 -10.14 -10.42
C THR A 98 -1.35 -9.61 -10.82
N PRO A 99 -0.82 -8.54 -10.19
CA PRO A 99 0.56 -8.10 -10.42
C PRO A 99 1.63 -9.11 -9.91
N ALA A 100 1.23 -10.33 -9.52
CA ALA A 100 2.10 -11.39 -9.01
C ALA A 100 2.29 -12.53 -10.00
N THR A 101 3.37 -13.29 -9.79
CA THR A 101 3.62 -14.56 -10.48
C THR A 101 2.80 -15.74 -9.93
N ARG A 102 2.03 -15.57 -8.86
CA ARG A 102 1.17 -16.60 -8.26
C ARG A 102 -0.29 -16.17 -8.22
N ASP A 103 -1.19 -17.08 -8.59
CA ASP A 103 -2.63 -16.80 -8.71
C ASP A 103 -3.31 -16.49 -7.36
N ASN A 104 -2.71 -16.91 -6.25
CA ASN A 104 -3.23 -16.66 -4.90
C ASN A 104 -2.65 -15.40 -4.23
N ALA A 105 -1.89 -14.58 -4.97
CA ALA A 105 -1.34 -13.32 -4.47
C ALA A 105 -2.02 -12.13 -5.15
N ARG A 106 -2.62 -11.23 -4.37
CA ARG A 106 -3.28 -10.05 -4.89
C ARG A 106 -2.91 -8.77 -4.11
N PRO A 107 -3.00 -7.60 -4.76
CA PRO A 107 -2.93 -6.31 -4.08
C PRO A 107 -4.11 -6.10 -3.12
N PHE A 108 -3.91 -5.18 -2.17
CA PHE A 108 -4.96 -4.72 -1.28
C PHE A 108 -6.04 -3.95 -2.04
N THR A 109 -7.31 -4.20 -1.73
CA THR A 109 -8.41 -3.34 -2.22
C THR A 109 -8.32 -1.95 -1.60
N ILE A 110 -9.02 -0.95 -2.16
CA ILE A 110 -9.08 0.39 -1.54
C ILE A 110 -9.61 0.31 -0.11
N ALA A 111 -10.61 -0.54 0.16
CA ALA A 111 -11.16 -0.72 1.50
C ALA A 111 -10.12 -1.30 2.49
N GLU A 112 -9.27 -2.23 2.04
CA GLU A 112 -8.18 -2.77 2.86
C GLU A 112 -7.10 -1.73 3.11
N GLN A 113 -6.67 -1.00 2.08
CA GLN A 113 -5.71 0.10 2.22
C GLN A 113 -6.20 1.13 3.23
N ARG A 114 -7.47 1.56 3.12
CA ARG A 114 -8.09 2.50 4.06
C ARG A 114 -8.02 1.97 5.49
N ARG A 115 -8.42 0.72 5.74
CA ARG A 115 -8.36 0.11 7.08
C ARG A 115 -6.94 0.09 7.65
N ILE A 116 -5.94 -0.26 6.83
CA ILE A 116 -4.54 -0.31 7.26
C ILE A 116 -4.05 1.10 7.66
N LEU A 117 -4.37 2.09 6.82
CA LEU A 117 -4.01 3.50 7.04
C LEU A 117 -4.83 4.16 8.18
N GLU A 118 -6.03 3.68 8.50
CA GLU A 118 -6.77 4.13 9.70
C GLU A 118 -5.99 3.77 10.98
N VAL A 119 -5.47 2.54 11.05
CA VAL A 119 -4.59 2.12 12.17
C VAL A 119 -3.28 2.91 12.12
N GLY A 120 -2.75 3.15 10.92
CA GLY A 120 -1.57 3.97 10.70
C GLY A 120 -1.68 5.38 11.30
N THR A 121 -2.86 5.99 11.19
CA THR A 121 -3.17 7.30 11.79
C THR A 121 -3.09 7.25 13.32
N CYS A 122 -3.56 6.19 13.97
CA CYS A 122 -3.40 6.05 15.43
C CYS A 122 -1.93 5.98 15.83
N LEU A 123 -1.12 5.28 15.02
CA LEU A 123 0.32 5.06 15.25
C LEU A 123 1.18 6.32 15.04
N THR A 124 0.64 7.43 14.52
CA THR A 124 1.36 8.71 14.48
C THR A 124 1.33 9.43 15.84
N CYS A 125 0.42 9.04 16.74
CA CYS A 125 0.28 9.65 18.06
C CYS A 125 0.46 8.64 19.21
N HIS A 126 0.18 7.36 18.98
CA HIS A 126 0.31 6.29 19.97
C HIS A 126 1.48 5.38 19.67
N ASP A 127 2.25 5.04 20.70
CA ASP A 127 3.24 3.98 20.62
C ASP A 127 2.56 2.62 20.33
N GLY A 128 3.23 1.75 19.58
CA GLY A 128 2.69 0.45 19.18
C GLY A 128 2.40 -0.49 20.36
N ASN A 129 3.11 -0.34 21.47
CA ASN A 129 2.92 -1.12 22.70
C ASN A 129 2.00 -0.41 23.72
N SER A 130 1.44 0.76 23.37
CA SER A 130 0.49 1.44 24.24
C SER A 130 -0.79 0.61 24.44
N GLU A 131 -1.46 0.81 25.58
CA GLU A 131 -2.68 0.07 25.92
C GLU A 131 -3.76 0.20 24.84
N VAL A 132 -3.92 1.39 24.24
CA VAL A 132 -4.88 1.63 23.16
C VAL A 132 -4.57 0.77 21.94
N MET A 133 -3.29 0.68 21.55
CA MET A 133 -2.88 -0.10 20.38
C MET A 133 -2.93 -1.61 20.65
N LEU A 134 -2.54 -2.07 21.84
CA LEU A 134 -2.66 -3.48 22.20
C LEU A 134 -4.13 -3.93 22.29
N ASN A 135 -5.02 -3.09 22.82
CA ASN A 135 -6.46 -3.36 22.84
C ASN A 135 -7.08 -3.35 21.43
N SER A 136 -6.50 -2.59 20.49
CA SER A 136 -6.97 -2.55 19.10
C SER A 136 -6.83 -3.89 18.37
N LEU A 137 -5.90 -4.76 18.81
CA LEU A 137 -5.71 -6.11 18.27
C LEU A 137 -6.87 -7.05 18.61
N LYS A 138 -7.62 -6.77 19.68
CA LYS A 138 -8.78 -7.57 20.11
C LYS A 138 -10.04 -7.15 19.35
N ASP A 139 -10.34 -5.85 19.37
CA ASP A 139 -11.47 -5.26 18.65
C ASP A 139 -11.22 -3.77 18.39
N PHE A 140 -11.12 -3.40 17.12
CA PHE A 140 -10.85 -2.04 16.70
C PHE A 140 -12.07 -1.11 16.79
N ALA A 141 -13.28 -1.64 16.60
CA ALA A 141 -14.49 -0.81 16.49
C ALA A 141 -14.81 -0.04 17.79
N PRO A 142 -14.73 -0.63 19.00
CA PRO A 142 -14.88 0.08 20.26
C PRO A 142 -13.78 1.11 20.52
N ILE A 143 -12.57 0.90 20.00
CA ILE A 143 -11.48 1.88 20.13
C ILE A 143 -11.81 3.14 19.32
N LYS A 144 -12.28 2.96 18.08
CA LYS A 144 -12.72 4.08 17.22
C LYS A 144 -13.87 4.89 17.84
N LYS A 145 -14.80 4.23 18.55
CA LYS A 145 -15.91 4.90 19.26
C LYS A 145 -15.44 5.74 20.47
N ARG A 146 -14.28 5.41 21.06
CA ARG A 146 -13.71 6.11 22.22
C ARG A 146 -12.78 7.26 21.88
N MET A 147 -12.63 7.60 20.58
CA MET A 147 -11.78 8.70 20.14
C MET A 147 -12.24 10.05 20.72
N THR A 148 -11.32 10.73 21.40
CA THR A 148 -11.55 12.05 22.00
C THR A 148 -11.41 13.18 20.96
N PRO A 149 -11.72 14.44 21.31
CA PRO A 149 -11.49 15.60 20.45
C PRO A 149 -10.02 15.80 20.03
N SER A 150 -9.05 15.33 20.82
CA SER A 150 -7.63 15.40 20.48
C SER A 150 -7.19 14.36 19.44
N CYS A 151 -7.99 13.32 19.20
CA CYS A 151 -7.66 12.30 18.21
C CYS A 151 -7.88 12.80 16.77
N VAL A 152 -6.91 12.53 15.90
CA VAL A 152 -6.99 12.75 14.45
C VAL A 152 -7.85 11.67 13.79
N ARG A 153 -8.77 12.08 12.91
CA ARG A 153 -9.60 11.19 12.08
C ARG A 153 -9.12 11.23 10.65
N THR A 154 -8.91 10.06 10.05
CA THR A 154 -8.58 9.98 8.63
C THR A 154 -9.78 10.39 7.78
N ALA A 155 -9.60 11.36 6.88
CA ALA A 155 -10.57 11.67 5.85
C ALA A 155 -10.27 10.91 4.56
N TRP A 156 -11.34 10.42 3.95
CA TRP A 156 -11.32 9.76 2.65
C TRP A 156 -11.98 10.69 1.64
N LYS A 157 -11.29 10.95 0.53
CA LYS A 157 -11.91 11.50 -0.67
C LYS A 157 -12.47 10.36 -1.51
#